data_AF-A0A378AL32-F1
#
_entry.id   AF-A0A378AL32-F1
#
_cell.length_a   1.000
_cell.length_b   1.000
_cell.length_c   1.000
_cell.angle_alpha   90.00
_cell.angle_beta   90.00
_cell.angle_gamma   90.00
#
_symmetry.space_group_name_H-M   'P 1'
#
loop_
_entity.id
_entity.type
_entity.pdbx_description
1 polymer ?
#
loop_
_entity_poly.entity_id
_entity_poly.type
_entity_poly.pdbx_seq_one_letter_code
_entity_poly.pdbx_strand_id
1 'polypeptide(L)'
;MKLPPQPVTALVYTAAAHSANIWTPESAQGQMLEQLGFSLATLPGGLPASHSQGKRHDIVQLGGENLAAGLNGQSLFLFAGDQKDADAIYANPLLAHLPAVAGKRVYPLGTETFRLDYYSALLVLQRLSSLFG
;
A
#
# COMPACT_ATOMS: atom_id res chain seq x y z
N MET A 1 0.53 -18.80 -9.25
CA MET A 1 0.32 -17.35 -8.98
C MET A 1 1.56 -16.60 -9.41
N LYS A 2 1.46 -15.72 -10.40
CA LYS A 2 2.58 -14.92 -10.89
C LYS A 2 2.59 -13.59 -10.15
N LEU A 3 3.51 -13.44 -9.20
CA LEU A 3 3.63 -12.21 -8.43
C LEU A 3 3.96 -11.01 -9.33
N PRO A 4 3.45 -9.81 -9.01
CA PRO A 4 3.87 -8.59 -9.67
C PRO A 4 5.33 -8.28 -9.32
N PRO A 5 5.97 -7.33 -10.02
CA PRO A 5 7.29 -6.83 -9.66
C PRO A 5 7.40 -6.48 -8.17
N GLN A 6 8.40 -7.06 -7.51
CA GLN A 6 8.73 -6.88 -6.09
C GLN A 6 9.86 -5.83 -5.93
N PRO A 7 10.02 -5.19 -4.77
CA PRO A 7 9.14 -5.27 -3.60
C PRO A 7 7.83 -4.51 -3.79
N VAL A 8 6.83 -4.78 -2.96
CA VAL A 8 5.53 -4.11 -2.97
C VAL A 8 5.41 -3.13 -1.80
N THR A 9 4.69 -2.02 -1.98
CA THR A 9 4.28 -1.15 -0.88
C THR A 9 2.78 -1.35 -0.63
N ALA A 10 2.42 -1.71 0.60
CA ALA A 10 1.04 -1.84 1.04
C ALA A 10 0.61 -0.57 1.79
N LEU A 11 -0.51 0.03 1.40
CA LEU A 11 -0.96 1.28 1.99
C LEU A 11 -2.48 1.44 2.00
N VAL A 12 -2.95 2.39 2.81
CA VAL A 12 -4.26 3.04 2.66
C VAL A 12 -4.00 4.45 2.15
N TYR A 13 -4.55 4.79 0.98
CA TYR A 13 -4.42 6.13 0.40
C TYR A 13 -5.59 7.01 0.80
N THR A 14 -5.33 8.29 1.07
CA THR A 14 -6.37 9.29 1.34
C THR A 14 -6.18 10.45 0.38
N ALA A 15 -6.87 10.38 -0.76
CA ALA A 15 -6.72 11.35 -1.86
C ALA A 15 -6.96 12.79 -1.41
N ALA A 16 -8.03 13.04 -0.62
CA ALA A 16 -8.38 14.38 -0.14
C ALA A 16 -7.26 15.04 0.69
N ALA A 17 -6.50 14.25 1.44
CA ALA A 17 -5.44 14.72 2.32
C ALA A 17 -4.04 14.62 1.68
N HIS A 18 -3.93 14.10 0.45
CA HIS A 18 -2.67 13.79 -0.21
C HIS A 18 -1.69 13.03 0.72
N SER A 19 -2.25 12.06 1.46
CA SER A 19 -1.52 11.29 2.47
C SER A 19 -1.77 9.81 2.32
N ALA A 20 -0.87 8.99 2.85
CA ALA A 20 -1.03 7.55 2.95
C ALA A 20 -0.59 7.03 4.31
N ASN A 21 -1.26 5.97 4.75
CA ASN A 21 -0.80 5.12 5.84
C ASN A 21 -0.19 3.88 5.22
N ILE A 22 1.14 3.72 5.36
CA ILE A 22 1.86 2.57 4.83
C ILE A 22 1.88 1.48 5.89
N TRP A 23 1.45 0.28 5.54
CA TRP A 23 1.49 -0.90 6.41
C TRP A 23 2.94 -1.36 6.58
N THR A 24 3.34 -1.62 7.83
CA THR A 24 4.67 -2.16 8.16
C THR A 24 4.67 -3.69 8.12
N PRO A 25 5.85 -4.33 8.11
CA PRO A 25 5.96 -5.79 8.32
C PRO A 25 5.38 -6.27 9.66
N GLU A 26 5.29 -5.39 10.67
CA GLU A 26 4.69 -5.72 11.98
C GLU A 26 3.16 -5.70 11.96
N SER A 27 2.53 -5.18 10.89
CA SER A 27 1.07 -5.16 10.73
C SER A 27 0.51 -6.50 10.26
N ALA A 28 -0.78 -6.75 10.56
CA ALA A 28 -1.47 -7.94 10.07
C ALA A 28 -1.47 -8.02 8.53
N GLN A 29 -1.66 -6.88 7.86
CA GLN A 29 -1.61 -6.77 6.40
C GLN A 29 -0.22 -7.09 5.86
N GLY A 30 0.82 -6.59 6.51
CA GLY A 30 2.20 -6.86 6.14
C GLY A 30 2.55 -8.34 6.29
N GLN A 31 2.26 -8.91 7.46
CA GLN A 31 2.49 -10.34 7.74
C GLN A 31 1.72 -11.24 6.76
N MET A 32 0.47 -10.92 6.44
CA MET A 32 -0.31 -11.66 5.45
C MET A 32 0.36 -11.64 4.07
N LEU A 33 0.81 -10.47 3.61
CA LEU A 33 1.48 -10.36 2.31
C LEU A 33 2.80 -11.16 2.28
N GLU A 34 3.59 -11.11 3.35
CA GLU A 34 4.82 -11.91 3.45
C GLU A 34 4.53 -13.42 3.45
N GLN A 35 3.49 -13.87 4.15
CA GLN A 35 3.05 -15.27 4.13
C GLN A 35 2.60 -15.74 2.74
N LEU A 36 2.08 -14.82 1.92
CA LEU A 36 1.71 -15.07 0.53
C LEU A 36 2.90 -14.99 -0.45
N GLY A 37 4.11 -14.74 0.05
CA GLY A 37 5.35 -14.69 -0.72
C GLY A 37 5.67 -13.33 -1.32
N PHE A 38 4.96 -12.26 -0.95
CA PHE A 38 5.34 -10.90 -1.32
C PHE A 38 6.50 -10.41 -0.45
N SER A 39 7.33 -9.53 -1.01
CA SER A 39 8.37 -8.80 -0.26
C SER A 39 7.95 -7.37 -0.08
N LEU A 40 7.83 -6.89 1.17
CA LEU A 40 7.47 -5.51 1.46
C LEU A 40 8.65 -4.58 1.23
N ALA A 41 8.38 -3.40 0.66
CA ALA A 41 9.40 -2.39 0.43
C ALA A 41 9.84 -1.79 1.78
N THR A 42 11.15 -1.77 2.02
CA THR A 42 11.71 -1.13 3.21
C THR A 42 11.60 0.38 3.07
N LEU A 43 10.98 1.04 4.05
CA LEU A 43 10.88 2.48 4.08
C LEU A 43 12.27 3.11 4.29
N PRO A 44 12.62 4.20 3.57
CA PRO A 44 13.90 4.86 3.78
C PRO A 44 14.00 5.38 5.22
N GLY A 45 15.17 5.14 5.84
CA GLY A 45 15.43 5.57 7.21
C GLY A 45 15.33 7.09 7.35
N GLY A 46 14.77 7.55 8.47
CA GLY A 46 14.63 8.99 8.76
C GLY A 46 13.37 9.64 8.20
N LEU A 47 12.45 8.89 7.58
CA LEU A 47 11.12 9.41 7.30
C LEU A 47 10.44 9.82 8.62
N PRO A 48 9.94 11.05 8.73
CA PRO A 48 9.16 11.46 9.90
C PRO A 48 7.82 10.74 9.82
N ALA A 49 7.76 9.53 10.39
CA ALA A 49 6.50 8.89 10.69
C ALA A 49 5.73 9.87 11.60
N SER A 50 4.61 10.42 11.13
CA SER A 50 3.86 11.37 11.94
C SER A 50 3.42 10.68 13.24
N HIS A 51 4.09 10.99 14.35
CA HIS A 51 3.84 10.40 15.67
C HIS A 51 2.63 11.02 16.37
N SER A 52 1.76 11.75 15.64
CA SER A 52 0.60 12.45 16.19
C SER A 52 -0.42 11.53 16.89
N GLN A 53 -0.26 10.21 16.81
CA GLN A 53 -1.10 9.21 17.50
C GLN A 53 -0.31 8.16 18.32
N GLY A 54 0.85 8.53 18.86
CA GLY A 54 1.68 7.62 19.67
C GLY A 54 2.58 6.70 18.83
N LYS A 55 3.31 5.81 19.50
CA LYS A 55 4.26 4.90 18.85
C LYS A 55 3.50 3.74 18.20
N ARG A 56 2.99 3.97 16.99
CA ARG A 56 2.38 2.93 16.16
C ARG A 56 3.45 2.12 15.46
N HIS A 57 3.30 0.81 15.57
CA HIS A 57 4.20 -0.19 15.01
C HIS A 57 3.65 -0.76 13.70
N ASP A 58 2.33 -0.68 13.50
CA ASP A 58 1.59 -1.26 12.39
C ASP A 58 1.53 -0.37 11.15
N ILE A 59 1.68 0.95 11.30
CA ILE A 59 1.70 1.88 10.16
C ILE A 59 2.77 2.96 10.27
N VAL A 60 3.16 3.47 9.12
CA VAL A 60 3.88 4.73 8.96
C VAL A 60 2.99 5.69 8.18
N GLN A 61 2.58 6.79 8.82
CA GLN A 61 1.78 7.83 8.18
C GLN A 61 2.70 8.83 7.47
N LEU A 62 2.47 9.03 6.17
CA LEU A 62 3.20 9.98 5.33
C LEU A 62 2.23 10.90 4.59
N GLY A 63 2.60 12.16 4.44
CA GLY A 63 1.84 13.14 3.67
C GLY A 63 2.77 14.16 3.01
N GLY A 64 2.21 14.96 2.11
CA GLY A 64 2.95 16.00 1.39
C GLY A 64 4.11 15.42 0.58
N GLU A 65 5.26 16.08 0.62
CA GLU A 65 6.48 15.68 -0.10
C GLU A 65 7.03 14.29 0.29
N ASN A 66 6.77 13.84 1.52
CA ASN A 66 7.28 12.56 2.03
C ASN A 66 6.51 11.35 1.48
N LEU A 67 5.35 11.58 0.86
CA LEU A 67 4.53 10.50 0.30
C LEU A 67 5.28 9.73 -0.79
N ALA A 68 5.93 10.43 -1.73
CA ALA A 68 6.66 9.79 -2.83
C ALA A 68 7.81 8.91 -2.31
N ALA A 69 8.49 9.34 -1.25
CA ALA A 69 9.59 8.59 -0.64
C ALA A 69 9.12 7.28 0.03
N GLY A 70 7.90 7.23 0.55
CA GLY A 70 7.33 6.01 1.13
C GLY A 70 6.75 5.02 0.12
N LEU A 71 6.30 5.51 -1.04
CA LEU A 71 5.74 4.67 -2.12
C LEU A 71 6.84 4.15 -3.06
N ASN A 72 7.87 3.54 -2.46
CA ASN A 72 9.10 3.12 -3.15
C ASN A 72 9.06 1.68 -3.70
N GLY A 73 7.94 0.97 -3.57
CA GLY A 73 7.72 -0.35 -4.15
C GLY A 73 7.61 -0.31 -5.68
N GLN A 74 7.92 -1.43 -6.32
CA GLN A 74 7.69 -1.64 -7.75
C GLN A 74 6.19 -1.81 -8.07
N SER A 75 5.40 -2.20 -7.07
CA SER A 75 3.94 -2.31 -7.13
C SER A 75 3.30 -1.73 -5.87
N LEU A 76 2.12 -1.13 -5.99
CA LEU A 76 1.35 -0.58 -4.86
C LEU A 76 0.08 -1.40 -4.64
N PHE A 77 -0.17 -1.76 -3.39
CA PHE A 77 -1.41 -2.40 -2.95
C PHE A 77 -2.21 -1.45 -2.08
N LEU A 78 -3.41 -1.07 -2.57
CA LEU A 78 -4.29 -0.16 -1.86
C LEU A 78 -5.32 -0.96 -1.06
N PHE A 79 -5.09 -1.03 0.24
CA PHE A 79 -6.09 -1.48 1.20
C PHE A 79 -7.10 -0.36 1.44
N ALA A 80 -8.34 -0.76 1.76
CA ALA A 80 -9.47 0.14 1.95
C ALA A 80 -9.69 1.10 0.78
N GLY A 81 -9.29 0.71 -0.43
CA GLY A 81 -9.34 1.54 -1.62
C GLY A 81 -9.94 0.82 -2.81
N ASP A 82 -10.50 1.61 -3.74
CA ASP A 82 -11.09 1.14 -4.98
C ASP A 82 -10.34 1.71 -6.22
N GLN A 83 -10.94 1.54 -7.40
CA GLN A 83 -10.33 2.03 -8.64
C GLN A 83 -10.19 3.55 -8.66
N LYS A 84 -11.07 4.31 -8.01
CA LYS A 84 -10.98 5.77 -7.94
C LYS A 84 -9.75 6.21 -7.15
N ASP A 85 -9.40 5.48 -6.09
CA ASP A 85 -8.18 5.75 -5.33
C ASP A 85 -6.93 5.44 -6.16
N ALA A 86 -6.95 4.36 -6.94
CA ALA A 86 -5.87 4.05 -7.87
C ALA A 86 -5.73 5.13 -8.95
N ASP A 87 -6.85 5.59 -9.52
CA ASP A 87 -6.89 6.66 -10.52
C ASP A 87 -6.40 7.99 -9.93
N ALA A 88 -6.72 8.29 -8.66
CA ALA A 88 -6.20 9.45 -7.96
C ALA A 88 -4.68 9.40 -7.79
N ILE A 89 -4.10 8.21 -7.53
CA ILE A 89 -2.64 8.03 -7.51
C ILE A 89 -2.05 8.25 -8.91
N TYR A 90 -2.66 7.71 -9.97
CA TYR A 90 -2.20 7.91 -11.34
C TYR A 90 -2.28 9.37 -11.79
N ALA A 91 -3.30 10.10 -11.33
CA ALA A 91 -3.49 11.51 -11.65
C ALA A 91 -2.57 12.45 -10.86
N ASN A 92 -1.93 11.97 -9.79
CA ASN A 92 -1.09 12.80 -8.93
C ASN A 92 0.29 13.06 -9.56
N PRO A 93 0.62 14.30 -9.97
CA PRO A 93 1.89 14.59 -10.63
C PRO A 93 3.12 14.32 -9.75
N LEU A 94 2.97 14.43 -8.42
CA LEU A 94 4.03 14.14 -7.47
C LEU A 94 4.39 12.64 -7.44
N LEU A 95 3.48 11.77 -7.86
CA LEU A 95 3.66 10.32 -7.85
C LEU A 95 3.93 9.74 -9.24
N ALA A 96 3.77 10.53 -10.31
CA ALA A 96 3.89 10.08 -11.70
C ALA A 96 5.24 9.42 -12.03
N HIS A 97 6.31 9.85 -11.36
CA HIS A 97 7.67 9.32 -11.56
C HIS A 97 7.91 7.97 -10.86
N LEU A 98 7.00 7.52 -9.98
CA LEU A 98 7.19 6.30 -9.22
C LEU A 98 7.13 5.06 -10.14
N PRO A 99 8.00 4.05 -9.93
CA PRO A 99 8.02 2.85 -10.77
C PRO A 99 6.69 2.12 -10.85
N ALA A 100 5.92 2.11 -9.76
CA ALA A 100 4.60 1.49 -9.73
C ALA A 100 3.57 2.28 -10.55
N VAL A 101 3.65 3.61 -10.56
CA VAL A 101 2.73 4.48 -11.30
C VAL A 101 3.06 4.44 -12.78
N ALA A 102 4.32 4.65 -13.14
CA ALA A 102 4.80 4.55 -14.52
C ALA A 102 4.56 3.16 -15.12
N GLY A 103 4.69 2.10 -14.31
CA GLY A 103 4.45 0.72 -14.71
C GLY A 103 2.98 0.29 -14.75
N LYS A 104 2.03 1.15 -14.36
CA LYS A 104 0.60 0.80 -14.19
C LYS A 104 0.36 -0.37 -13.23
N ARG A 105 1.07 -0.36 -12.10
CA ARG A 105 1.10 -1.41 -11.06
C ARG A 105 0.53 -0.92 -9.72
N VAL A 106 -0.58 -0.20 -9.77
CA VAL A 106 -1.37 0.20 -8.60
C VAL A 106 -2.62 -0.66 -8.55
N TYR A 107 -2.74 -1.48 -7.50
CA TYR A 107 -3.79 -2.49 -7.37
C TYR A 107 -4.67 -2.20 -6.15
N PRO A 108 -5.94 -1.81 -6.35
CA PRO A 108 -6.89 -1.71 -5.26
C PRO A 108 -7.37 -3.10 -4.82
N LEU A 109 -7.34 -3.33 -3.52
CA LEU A 109 -7.72 -4.59 -2.87
C LEU A 109 -9.16 -4.59 -2.37
N GLY A 110 -9.85 -3.45 -2.40
CA GLY A 110 -11.25 -3.29 -2.02
C GLY A 110 -11.44 -2.45 -0.77
N THR A 111 -12.59 -1.77 -0.68
CA THR A 111 -12.93 -0.83 0.40
C THR A 111 -13.10 -1.52 1.77
N GLU A 112 -13.42 -2.81 1.79
CA GLU A 112 -13.65 -3.58 3.02
C GLU A 112 -12.36 -4.13 3.65
N THR A 113 -11.19 -3.78 3.13
CA THR A 113 -9.90 -4.37 3.53
C THR A 113 -9.13 -3.53 4.55
N PHE A 114 -9.78 -2.54 5.19
CA PHE A 114 -9.12 -1.66 6.16
C PHE A 114 -8.66 -2.39 7.43
N ARG A 115 -9.55 -3.18 8.04
CA ARG A 115 -9.22 -4.08 9.14
C ARG A 115 -9.07 -5.48 8.56
N LEU A 116 -7.97 -6.14 8.89
CA LEU A 116 -7.77 -7.53 8.50
C LEU A 116 -8.36 -8.44 9.59
N ASP A 117 -9.50 -9.04 9.28
CA ASP A 117 -10.13 -10.12 10.03
C ASP A 117 -10.28 -11.34 9.12
N TYR A 118 -10.90 -12.41 9.61
CA TYR A 118 -11.07 -13.64 8.84
C TYR A 118 -11.79 -13.41 7.50
N TYR A 119 -12.83 -12.59 7.46
CA TYR A 119 -13.62 -12.34 6.25
C TYR A 119 -12.88 -11.43 5.29
N SER A 120 -12.32 -10.32 5.78
CA SER A 120 -11.59 -9.40 4.91
C SER A 120 -10.28 -10.00 4.39
N ALA A 121 -9.62 -10.89 5.14
CA ALA A 121 -8.48 -11.66 4.65
C ALA A 121 -8.87 -12.56 3.47
N LEU A 122 -10.02 -13.24 3.54
CA LEU A 122 -10.52 -14.04 2.41
C LEU A 122 -10.80 -13.18 1.17
N LEU A 123 -11.39 -11.99 1.35
CA LEU A 123 -11.63 -11.05 0.24
C LEU A 123 -10.31 -10.59 -0.40
N VAL A 124 -9.30 -10.27 0.41
CA VAL A 124 -7.96 -9.91 -0.09
C VAL A 124 -7.35 -11.09 -0.85
N LEU A 125 -7.43 -12.31 -0.34
CA LEU A 125 -6.91 -13.51 -1.02
C LEU A 125 -7.60 -13.74 -2.36
N GLN A 126 -8.94 -13.67 -2.40
CA GLN A 126 -9.71 -13.79 -3.63
C GLN A 126 -9.33 -12.71 -4.64
N ARG A 127 -9.14 -11.48 -4.17
CA ARG A 127 -8.75 -10.35 -5.00
C ARG A 127 -7.35 -10.53 -5.58
N LEU A 128 -6.37 -10.90 -4.76
CA LEU A 128 -5.01 -11.20 -5.21
C LEU A 128 -5.01 -12.38 -6.19
N SER A 129 -5.78 -13.43 -5.93
CA SER A 129 -5.93 -14.56 -6.85
C SER A 129 -6.59 -14.17 -8.17
N SER A 130 -7.54 -13.23 -8.17
CA SER A 130 -8.11 -12.71 -9.42
C SER A 130 -7.12 -11.86 -10.21
N LEU A 131 -6.16 -11.21 -9.54
CA LEU A 131 -5.17 -10.32 -10.18
C LEU A 131 -3.93 -11.08 -10.67
N PHE A 132 -3.52 -12.14 -9.98
CA PHE A 132 -2.23 -12.83 -10.17
C PHE A 132 -2.34 -14.35 -10.31
N GLY A 133 -3.56 -14.89 -10.22
CA GLY A 133 -3.87 -16.32 -10.38
C GLY A 133 -3.59 -16.86 -11.76
#